data_AF-A0A069NNT7-F1
#
_entry.id   AF-A0A069NNT7-F1
#
_cell.length_a   1.000
_cell.length_b   1.000
_cell.length_c   1.000
_cell.angle_alpha   90.00
_cell.angle_beta   90.00
_cell.angle_gamma   90.00
#
_symmetry.space_group_name_H-M   'P 1'
#
loop_
_entity.id
_entity.type
_entity.pdbx_description
1 polymer ?
#
loop_
_entity_poly.entity_id
_entity_poly.type
_entity_poly.pdbx_seq_one_letter_code
_entity_poly.pdbx_strand_id
1 'polypeptide(L)'
;MAQGFPPNGAEPADPNKRSDDPSNDAFNASRRWPAETPTAAVAQVVLAVDEAITVKRRAAAAWLTAHGDAVPLLPVRPSRLELAVVIALAETYGVALSSALRFLPVLDFIADYGAIKLVQRVMYGARPTTDFDVTAYAAENARLAELLREARTAFEFLCASWPEAFMAQASDALAQLGLPTLRVPMPPSIDHVRGSGDPDEGPGDASGDAPDKEGDDA
;
A
#
# COMPACT_ATOMS: atom_id res chain seq x y z
N MET A 1 8.84 77.73 -21.44
CA MET A 1 9.81 77.19 -20.47
C MET A 1 9.00 76.34 -19.50
N ALA A 2 9.20 75.04 -19.28
CA ALA A 2 10.20 74.11 -19.75
C ALA A 2 9.58 72.69 -19.88
N GLN A 3 10.18 71.92 -20.78
CA GLN A 3 10.03 70.48 -21.01
C GLN A 3 10.48 69.63 -19.80
N GLY A 4 9.99 68.39 -19.70
CA GLY A 4 10.66 67.34 -18.94
C GLY A 4 9.92 65.99 -18.94
N PHE A 5 10.34 65.07 -19.81
CA PHE A 5 10.07 63.62 -19.74
C PHE A 5 11.35 62.90 -19.24
N PRO A 6 11.30 61.62 -18.83
CA PRO A 6 11.61 61.08 -17.49
C PRO A 6 13.03 60.47 -17.38
N PRO A 7 13.33 59.71 -16.31
CA PRO A 7 14.08 58.47 -16.56
C PRO A 7 13.46 57.22 -15.92
N ASN A 8 13.52 56.15 -16.72
CA ASN A 8 13.45 54.74 -16.34
C ASN A 8 14.29 54.45 -15.09
N GLY A 9 13.65 53.89 -14.06
CA GLY A 9 14.31 53.14 -13.01
C GLY A 9 13.74 51.72 -13.01
N ALA A 10 14.38 50.83 -13.77
CA ALA A 10 14.14 49.40 -13.65
C ALA A 10 14.56 48.97 -12.23
N GLU A 11 13.61 48.50 -11.42
CA GLU A 11 13.91 47.81 -10.17
C GLU A 11 14.70 46.52 -10.50
N PRO A 12 15.83 46.26 -9.83
CA PRO A 12 16.54 45.01 -9.99
C PRO A 12 15.69 43.87 -9.41
N ALA A 13 15.36 42.91 -10.27
CA ALA A 13 14.78 41.64 -9.86
C ALA A 13 15.72 40.95 -8.85
N ASP A 14 15.20 40.70 -7.64
CA ASP A 14 15.87 39.89 -6.62
C ASP A 14 16.03 38.45 -7.15
N PRO A 15 17.28 37.96 -7.32
CA PRO A 15 17.53 36.61 -7.82
C PRO A 15 17.23 35.51 -6.78
N ASN A 16 16.73 35.85 -5.58
CA ASN A 16 16.50 34.89 -4.51
C ASN A 16 15.02 34.56 -4.24
N LYS A 17 14.12 34.89 -5.18
CA LYS A 17 12.75 34.40 -5.13
C LYS A 17 12.75 32.91 -5.51
N ARG A 18 13.04 32.06 -4.52
CA ARG A 18 12.80 30.61 -4.58
C ARG A 18 11.42 30.39 -5.15
N SER A 19 11.38 29.82 -6.35
CA SER A 19 10.20 29.18 -6.89
C SER A 19 9.85 28.03 -5.96
N ASP A 20 8.95 28.29 -5.00
CA ASP A 20 8.21 27.22 -4.34
C ASP A 20 7.38 26.57 -5.44
N ASP A 21 7.89 25.47 -5.97
CA ASP A 21 7.23 24.63 -6.96
C ASP A 21 6.23 23.71 -6.22
N PRO A 22 4.92 23.99 -6.24
CA PRO A 22 3.92 23.15 -5.57
C PRO A 22 3.69 21.81 -6.28
N SER A 23 4.36 21.57 -7.42
CA SER A 23 4.16 20.36 -8.22
C SER A 23 4.82 19.11 -7.61
N ASN A 24 5.83 19.29 -6.76
CA ASN A 24 6.59 18.17 -6.19
C ASN A 24 5.98 17.59 -4.90
N ASP A 25 5.09 18.32 -4.24
CA ASP A 25 4.40 17.84 -3.03
C ASP A 25 3.30 16.83 -3.36
N ALA A 26 2.64 16.98 -4.52
CA ALA A 26 1.60 16.05 -4.97
C ALA A 26 2.17 14.67 -5.34
N PHE A 27 3.38 14.61 -5.89
CA PHE A 27 4.04 13.33 -6.24
C PHE A 27 4.68 12.63 -5.04
N ASN A 28 5.07 13.37 -3.98
CA ASN A 28 5.60 12.79 -2.75
C ASN A 28 4.51 12.29 -1.79
N ALA A 29 3.28 12.80 -1.87
CA ALA A 29 2.16 12.26 -1.11
C ALA A 29 1.92 10.76 -1.38
N SER A 30 2.17 10.31 -2.61
CA SER A 30 2.04 8.91 -3.02
C SER A 30 3.15 7.98 -2.50
N ARG A 31 4.23 8.51 -1.92
CA ARG A 31 5.31 7.74 -1.29
C ARG A 31 5.25 7.74 0.25
N ARG A 32 4.29 8.45 0.84
CA ARG A 32 4.26 8.77 2.28
C ARG A 32 3.52 7.73 3.14
N TRP A 33 3.56 6.44 2.81
CA TRP A 33 2.79 5.41 3.52
C TRP A 33 3.62 4.20 3.96
N PRO A 34 3.75 3.92 5.28
CA PRO A 34 3.97 4.86 6.36
C PRO A 34 5.42 4.70 6.88
N ALA A 35 6.27 5.69 6.58
CA ALA A 35 7.53 5.88 7.32
C ALA A 35 7.30 6.76 8.58
N GLU A 36 6.14 7.42 8.67
CA GLU A 36 5.73 8.20 9.83
C GLU A 36 4.95 7.34 10.83
N THR A 37 5.25 7.53 12.12
CA THR A 37 4.56 6.84 13.21
C THR A 37 3.08 7.24 13.18
N PRO A 38 2.13 6.28 13.28
CA PRO A 38 0.71 6.62 13.36
C PRO A 38 0.49 7.65 14.45
N THR A 39 -0.28 8.70 14.14
CA THR A 39 -0.59 9.72 15.15
C THR A 39 -1.29 9.03 16.33
N ALA A 40 -1.09 9.51 17.55
CA ALA A 40 -1.71 8.92 18.75
C ALA A 40 -3.23 8.70 18.57
N ALA A 41 -3.92 9.62 17.89
CA ALA A 41 -5.35 9.48 17.56
C ALA A 41 -5.65 8.25 16.68
N VAL A 42 -4.87 8.02 15.63
CA VAL A 42 -5.01 6.84 14.75
C VAL A 42 -4.74 5.57 15.53
N ALA A 43 -3.69 5.55 16.35
CA ALA A 43 -3.36 4.39 17.18
C ALA A 43 -4.52 4.02 18.14
N GLN A 44 -5.17 5.00 18.76
CA GLN A 44 -6.34 4.76 19.62
C GLN A 44 -7.52 4.17 18.84
N VAL A 45 -7.79 4.68 17.62
CA VAL A 45 -8.85 4.12 16.77
C VAL A 45 -8.54 2.69 16.35
N VAL A 46 -7.31 2.42 15.93
CA VAL A 46 -6.87 1.08 15.52
C VAL A 46 -7.01 0.09 16.68
N LEU A 47 -6.60 0.47 17.89
CA LEU A 47 -6.76 -0.37 19.09
C LEU A 47 -8.23 -0.64 19.40
N ALA A 48 -9.09 0.38 19.33
CA ALA A 48 -10.53 0.21 19.56
C ALA A 48 -11.18 -0.73 18.53
N VAL A 49 -10.79 -0.61 17.26
CA VAL A 49 -11.30 -1.47 16.18
C VAL A 49 -10.76 -2.90 16.29
N ASP A 50 -9.47 -3.08 16.58
CA ASP A 50 -8.84 -4.38 16.83
C ASP A 50 -9.53 -5.13 17.99
N GLU A 51 -9.80 -4.42 19.09
CA GLU A 51 -10.52 -4.96 20.23
C GLU A 51 -11.95 -5.37 19.85
N ALA A 52 -12.69 -4.51 19.14
CA ALA A 52 -14.05 -4.82 18.70
C ALA A 52 -14.11 -6.07 17.81
N ILE A 53 -13.21 -6.18 16.82
CA ILE A 53 -13.09 -7.36 15.95
C ILE A 53 -12.75 -8.60 16.78
N THR A 54 -11.78 -8.48 17.68
CA THR A 54 -11.33 -9.59 18.54
C THR A 54 -12.45 -10.09 19.45
N VAL A 55 -13.21 -9.18 20.06
CA VAL A 55 -14.35 -9.51 20.92
C VAL A 55 -15.42 -10.25 20.12
N LYS A 56 -15.79 -9.75 18.94
CA LYS A 56 -16.80 -10.39 18.10
C LYS A 56 -16.36 -11.78 17.62
N ARG A 57 -15.13 -11.92 17.14
CA ARG A 57 -14.58 -13.23 16.72
C ARG A 57 -14.49 -14.22 17.89
N ARG A 58 -14.13 -13.76 19.09
CA ARG A 58 -14.12 -14.60 20.30
C ARG A 58 -15.51 -15.07 20.68
N ALA A 59 -16.51 -14.18 20.63
CA ALA A 59 -17.89 -14.53 20.90
C ALA A 59 -18.42 -15.57 19.89
N ALA A 60 -18.13 -15.39 18.60
CA ALA A 60 -18.46 -16.35 17.56
C ALA A 60 -17.77 -17.72 17.80
N ALA A 61 -16.49 -17.71 18.16
CA ALA A 61 -15.75 -18.94 18.47
C ALA A 61 -16.32 -19.69 19.69
N ALA A 62 -16.70 -18.97 20.73
CA ALA A 62 -17.35 -19.53 21.92
C ALA A 62 -18.71 -20.13 21.58
N TRP A 63 -19.49 -19.44 20.73
CA TRP A 63 -20.78 -19.94 20.25
C TRP A 63 -20.63 -21.24 19.47
N LEU A 64 -19.70 -21.31 18.50
CA LEU A 64 -19.42 -22.53 17.73
C LEU A 64 -19.04 -23.70 18.65
N THR A 65 -18.12 -23.44 19.59
CA THR A 65 -17.68 -24.44 20.58
C THR A 65 -18.84 -24.97 21.41
N ALA A 66 -19.76 -24.10 21.85
CA ALA A 66 -20.92 -24.49 22.64
C ALA A 66 -21.95 -25.31 21.86
N HIS A 67 -22.04 -25.13 20.54
CA HIS A 67 -23.02 -25.80 19.67
C HIS A 67 -22.46 -27.04 18.95
N GLY A 68 -21.25 -27.48 19.31
CA GLY A 68 -20.64 -28.68 18.74
C GLY A 68 -20.14 -28.50 17.30
N ASP A 69 -20.05 -27.26 16.83
CA ASP A 69 -19.55 -26.92 15.50
C ASP A 69 -18.08 -26.50 15.62
N ALA A 70 -17.18 -27.13 14.86
CA ALA A 70 -15.74 -27.03 15.10
C ALA A 70 -15.03 -26.06 14.13
N VAL A 71 -14.09 -25.31 14.74
CA VAL A 71 -13.09 -24.37 14.19
C VAL A 71 -13.64 -23.06 13.61
N PRO A 72 -13.36 -21.91 14.25
CA PRO A 72 -13.63 -20.60 13.67
C PRO A 72 -12.98 -20.44 12.31
N LEU A 73 -13.72 -19.89 11.34
CA LEU A 73 -13.23 -19.64 9.97
C LEU A 73 -12.08 -18.63 9.92
N LEU A 74 -11.95 -17.78 10.93
CA LEU A 74 -10.93 -16.75 11.03
C LEU A 74 -10.21 -16.82 12.38
N PRO A 75 -8.90 -16.52 12.43
CA PRO A 75 -8.18 -16.32 13.68
C PRO A 75 -8.84 -15.23 14.53
N VAL A 76 -8.88 -15.45 15.85
CA VAL A 76 -9.49 -14.52 16.82
C VAL A 76 -8.84 -13.14 16.76
N ARG A 77 -7.51 -13.08 16.65
CA ARG A 77 -6.79 -11.81 16.45
C ARG A 77 -6.64 -11.49 14.97
N PRO A 78 -6.84 -10.23 14.56
CA PRO A 78 -6.53 -9.76 13.22
C PRO A 78 -5.08 -10.08 12.82
N SER A 79 -4.90 -10.50 11.57
CA SER A 79 -3.56 -10.69 11.00
C SER A 79 -2.85 -9.35 10.76
N ARG A 80 -1.54 -9.37 10.50
CA ARG A 80 -0.78 -8.17 10.14
C ARG A 80 -1.36 -7.45 8.91
N LEU A 81 -1.83 -8.19 7.91
CA LEU A 81 -2.48 -7.61 6.72
C LEU A 81 -3.85 -7.02 7.05
N GLU A 82 -4.61 -7.66 7.94
CA GLU A 82 -5.89 -7.09 8.40
C GLU A 82 -5.67 -5.79 9.18
N LEU A 83 -4.63 -5.73 10.02
CA LEU A 83 -4.24 -4.50 10.71
C LEU A 83 -3.82 -3.40 9.74
N ALA A 84 -3.13 -3.72 8.63
CA ALA A 84 -2.81 -2.72 7.60
C ALA A 84 -4.08 -2.12 6.96
N VAL A 85 -5.12 -2.93 6.75
CA VAL A 85 -6.43 -2.44 6.28
C VAL A 85 -7.11 -1.58 7.35
N VAL A 86 -7.08 -2.00 8.62
CA VAL A 86 -7.65 -1.23 9.73
C VAL A 86 -6.94 0.11 9.91
N ILE A 87 -5.61 0.16 9.78
CA ILE A 87 -4.82 1.40 9.80
C ILE A 87 -5.26 2.30 8.64
N ALA A 88 -5.35 1.79 7.41
CA ALA A 88 -5.82 2.58 6.27
C ALA A 88 -7.22 3.18 6.49
N LEU A 89 -8.13 2.40 7.06
CA LEU A 89 -9.47 2.87 7.43
C LEU A 89 -9.43 3.93 8.53
N ALA A 90 -8.60 3.74 9.56
CA ALA A 90 -8.47 4.65 10.69
C ALA A 90 -7.82 5.98 10.28
N GLU A 91 -6.87 5.95 9.35
CA GLU A 91 -6.27 7.16 8.78
C GLU A 91 -7.25 7.91 7.88
N THR A 92 -8.12 7.19 7.16
CA THR A 92 -9.14 7.81 6.30
C THR A 92 -10.27 8.45 7.12
N TYR A 93 -10.83 7.71 8.08
CA TYR A 93 -12.06 8.09 8.77
C TYR A 93 -11.87 8.57 10.21
N GLY A 94 -10.67 8.41 10.77
CA GLY A 94 -10.35 8.78 12.14
C GLY A 94 -11.32 8.16 13.15
N VAL A 95 -11.67 8.94 14.18
CA VAL A 95 -12.57 8.53 15.25
C VAL A 95 -13.97 8.14 14.76
N ALA A 96 -14.39 8.60 13.58
CA ALA A 96 -15.68 8.20 13.03
C ALA A 96 -15.76 6.69 12.80
N LEU A 97 -14.64 6.02 12.48
CA LEU A 97 -14.58 4.58 12.24
C LEU A 97 -15.06 3.77 13.46
N SER A 98 -14.72 4.19 14.68
CA SER A 98 -15.07 3.48 15.92
C SER A 98 -16.32 4.00 16.61
N SER A 99 -16.76 5.22 16.30
CA SER A 99 -17.88 5.89 16.99
C SER A 99 -19.16 6.02 16.17
N ALA A 100 -19.06 6.10 14.85
CA ALA A 100 -20.23 6.32 14.00
C ALA A 100 -20.90 4.99 13.63
N LEU A 101 -22.21 4.87 13.92
CA LEU A 101 -23.00 3.67 13.65
C LEU A 101 -22.98 3.23 12.17
N ARG A 102 -22.74 4.17 11.23
CA ARG A 102 -22.64 3.86 9.80
C ARG A 102 -21.52 2.87 9.45
N PHE A 103 -20.49 2.75 10.30
CA PHE A 103 -19.37 1.84 10.08
C PHE A 103 -19.56 0.48 10.78
N LEU A 104 -20.61 0.28 11.58
CA LEU A 104 -20.89 -1.04 12.18
C LEU A 104 -20.93 -2.16 11.13
N PRO A 105 -21.60 -2.00 9.96
CA PRO A 105 -21.57 -3.05 8.92
C PRO A 105 -20.17 -3.37 8.42
N VAL A 106 -19.24 -2.41 8.42
CA VAL A 106 -17.85 -2.62 7.99
C VAL A 106 -17.09 -3.41 9.05
N LEU A 107 -17.22 -3.04 10.33
CA LEU A 107 -16.59 -3.76 11.44
C LEU A 107 -17.13 -5.18 11.55
N ASP A 108 -18.45 -5.33 11.37
CA ASP A 108 -19.11 -6.62 11.33
C ASP A 108 -18.58 -7.48 10.20
N PHE A 109 -18.47 -6.91 9.00
CA PHE A 109 -17.92 -7.58 7.84
C PHE A 109 -16.48 -8.05 8.08
N ILE A 110 -15.62 -7.19 8.66
CA ILE A 110 -14.23 -7.57 8.96
C ILE A 110 -14.19 -8.71 9.98
N ALA A 111 -15.02 -8.66 11.02
CA ALA A 111 -15.06 -9.72 12.01
C ALA A 111 -15.50 -11.06 11.42
N ASP A 112 -16.51 -11.04 10.53
CA ASP A 112 -17.16 -12.25 9.99
C ASP A 112 -16.41 -12.84 8.78
N TYR A 113 -15.85 -11.99 7.92
CA TYR A 113 -15.29 -12.36 6.61
C TYR A 113 -13.84 -11.95 6.39
N GLY A 114 -13.29 -11.12 7.28
CA GLY A 114 -11.92 -10.65 7.22
C GLY A 114 -11.72 -9.37 6.39
N ALA A 115 -10.70 -8.60 6.74
CA ALA A 115 -10.45 -7.29 6.13
C ALA A 115 -9.98 -7.38 4.67
N ILE A 116 -9.30 -8.46 4.29
CA ILE A 116 -8.87 -8.69 2.89
C ILE A 116 -10.09 -8.82 1.98
N LYS A 117 -11.09 -9.58 2.41
CA LYS A 117 -12.33 -9.80 1.66
C LYS A 117 -13.15 -8.52 1.53
N LEU A 118 -13.10 -7.64 2.53
CA LEU A 118 -13.70 -6.30 2.47
C LEU A 118 -13.08 -5.51 1.31
N VAL A 119 -11.75 -5.40 1.28
CA VAL A 119 -11.02 -4.69 0.22
C VAL A 119 -11.35 -5.27 -1.14
N GLN A 120 -11.33 -6.60 -1.29
CA GLN A 120 -11.69 -7.27 -2.54
C GLN A 120 -13.10 -6.92 -3.02
N ARG A 121 -14.10 -6.91 -2.12
CA ARG A 121 -15.48 -6.55 -2.47
C ARG A 121 -15.62 -5.08 -2.86
N VAL A 122 -14.98 -4.17 -2.11
CA VAL A 122 -15.01 -2.73 -2.38
C VAL A 122 -14.33 -2.41 -3.72
N MET A 123 -13.20 -3.04 -3.99
CA MET A 123 -12.39 -2.76 -5.17
C MET A 123 -12.94 -3.43 -6.43
N TYR A 124 -13.39 -4.69 -6.33
CA TYR A 124 -13.67 -5.56 -7.48
C TYR A 124 -15.07 -6.19 -7.47
N GLY A 125 -15.83 -6.06 -6.38
CA GLY A 125 -17.10 -6.76 -6.17
C GLY A 125 -18.34 -6.07 -6.78
N ALA A 126 -18.24 -4.81 -7.18
CA ALA A 126 -19.30 -4.10 -7.89
C ALA A 126 -19.27 -4.45 -9.39
N ARG A 127 -19.58 -5.71 -9.73
CA ARG A 127 -19.85 -6.09 -11.13
C ARG A 127 -21.36 -6.09 -11.38
N PRO A 128 -21.84 -5.47 -12.47
CA PRO A 128 -23.15 -5.82 -13.00
C PRO A 128 -23.05 -7.23 -13.57
N THR A 129 -23.73 -8.21 -12.98
CA THR A 129 -23.95 -9.48 -13.66
C THR A 129 -25.41 -9.58 -14.06
N THR A 130 -25.64 -10.24 -15.18
CA THR A 130 -26.93 -10.36 -15.87
C THR A 130 -27.89 -11.37 -15.23
N ASP A 131 -27.66 -11.80 -13.98
CA ASP A 131 -28.48 -12.80 -13.30
C ASP A 131 -29.19 -12.24 -12.05
N PHE A 132 -30.47 -12.56 -11.94
CA PHE A 132 -31.43 -11.90 -11.03
C PHE A 132 -31.10 -12.07 -9.53
N ASP A 133 -30.42 -13.14 -9.11
CA ASP A 133 -29.96 -13.35 -7.73
C ASP A 133 -28.67 -12.60 -7.36
N VAL A 134 -27.95 -12.06 -8.36
CA VAL A 134 -26.74 -11.28 -8.13
C VAL A 134 -27.04 -9.83 -7.74
N THR A 135 -28.31 -9.42 -7.80
CA THR A 135 -28.73 -8.04 -7.53
C THR A 135 -28.55 -7.62 -6.07
N ALA A 136 -28.89 -8.46 -5.09
CA ALA A 136 -28.76 -8.13 -3.67
C ALA A 136 -27.29 -8.09 -3.21
N TYR A 137 -26.49 -9.08 -3.64
CA TYR A 137 -25.06 -9.14 -3.37
C TYR A 137 -24.30 -7.98 -4.03
N ALA A 138 -24.62 -7.66 -5.29
CA ALA A 138 -24.04 -6.51 -5.98
C ALA A 138 -24.47 -5.19 -5.34
N ALA A 139 -25.72 -5.07 -4.88
CA ALA A 139 -26.20 -3.89 -4.17
C ALA A 139 -25.50 -3.73 -2.81
N GLU A 140 -25.24 -4.82 -2.09
CA GLU A 140 -24.43 -4.79 -0.86
C GLU A 140 -23.00 -4.31 -1.15
N ASN A 141 -22.36 -4.86 -2.18
CA ASN A 141 -21.02 -4.42 -2.60
C ASN A 141 -20.99 -2.95 -3.01
N ALA A 142 -22.03 -2.47 -3.71
CA ALA A 142 -22.16 -1.07 -4.07
C ALA A 142 -22.33 -0.17 -2.84
N ARG A 143 -23.10 -0.61 -1.83
CA ARG A 143 -23.23 0.12 -0.56
C ARG A 143 -21.91 0.17 0.22
N LEU A 144 -21.17 -0.94 0.27
CA LEU A 144 -19.84 -0.98 0.88
C LEU A 144 -18.85 -0.09 0.14
N ALA A 145 -18.87 -0.11 -1.19
CA ALA A 145 -18.00 0.72 -2.02
C ALA A 145 -18.31 2.22 -1.87
N GLU A 146 -19.58 2.59 -1.77
CA GLU A 146 -19.96 4.00 -1.52
C GLU A 146 -19.59 4.42 -0.09
N LEU A 147 -19.88 3.59 0.91
CA LEU A 147 -19.51 3.87 2.30
C LEU A 147 -18.00 4.00 2.48
N LEU A 148 -17.22 3.23 1.73
CA LEU A 148 -15.75 3.20 1.81
C LEU A 148 -15.07 3.97 0.68
N ARG A 149 -15.79 4.88 0.00
CA ARG A 149 -15.30 5.62 -1.16
C ARG A 149 -14.02 6.41 -0.88
N GLU A 150 -13.90 7.04 0.29
CA GLU A 150 -12.72 7.84 0.65
C GLU A 150 -11.48 6.96 0.92
N ALA A 151 -11.67 5.70 1.31
CA ALA A 151 -10.57 4.76 1.58
C ALA A 151 -10.04 4.07 0.31
N ARG A 152 -10.68 4.31 -0.85
CA ARG A 152 -10.36 3.62 -2.10
C ARG A 152 -8.90 3.80 -2.50
N THR A 153 -8.37 5.02 -2.42
CA THR A 153 -6.96 5.29 -2.75
C THR A 153 -5.99 4.54 -1.85
N ALA A 154 -6.29 4.45 -0.55
CA ALA A 154 -5.47 3.65 0.37
C ALA A 154 -5.54 2.16 0.02
N PHE A 155 -6.72 1.65 -0.36
CA PHE A 155 -6.87 0.26 -0.81
C PHE A 155 -6.11 -0.04 -2.10
N GLU A 156 -6.02 0.89 -3.05
CA GLU A 156 -5.18 0.75 -4.24
C GLU A 156 -3.71 0.59 -3.86
N PHE A 157 -3.22 1.40 -2.91
CA PHE A 157 -1.86 1.27 -2.39
C PHE A 157 -1.59 -0.09 -1.72
N LEU A 158 -2.53 -0.56 -0.87
CA LEU A 158 -2.45 -1.89 -0.26
C LEU A 158 -2.41 -2.99 -1.32
N CYS A 159 -3.26 -2.90 -2.35
CA CYS A 159 -3.31 -3.86 -3.46
C CYS A 159 -2.02 -3.86 -4.28
N ALA A 160 -1.38 -2.70 -4.48
CA ALA A 160 -0.10 -2.59 -5.17
C ALA A 160 1.07 -3.11 -4.32
N SER A 161 0.99 -2.95 -3.00
CA SER A 161 2.04 -3.36 -2.06
C SER A 161 2.03 -4.87 -1.79
N TRP A 162 0.85 -5.49 -1.77
CA TRP A 162 0.65 -6.92 -1.50
C TRP A 162 -0.34 -7.56 -2.49
N PRO A 163 -0.04 -7.56 -3.80
CA PRO A 163 -0.92 -8.09 -4.82
C PRO A 163 -1.23 -9.57 -4.60
N GLU A 164 -0.28 -10.36 -4.08
CA GLU A 164 -0.47 -11.76 -3.76
C GLU A 164 -1.56 -12.01 -2.72
N ALA A 165 -1.76 -11.08 -1.78
CA ALA A 165 -2.79 -11.21 -0.75
C ALA A 165 -4.16 -10.72 -1.25
N PHE A 166 -4.21 -9.55 -1.88
CA PHE A 166 -5.46 -8.92 -2.28
C PHE A 166 -6.00 -9.42 -3.63
N MET A 167 -5.12 -9.92 -4.51
CA MET A 167 -5.48 -10.46 -5.82
C MET A 167 -5.21 -11.96 -5.94
N ALA A 168 -5.15 -12.69 -4.82
CA ALA A 168 -4.88 -14.13 -4.77
C ALA A 168 -5.72 -14.93 -5.78
N GLN A 169 -7.04 -14.69 -5.83
CA GLN A 169 -7.94 -15.36 -6.78
C GLN A 169 -7.59 -15.06 -8.24
N ALA A 170 -7.15 -13.84 -8.56
CA ALA A 170 -6.71 -13.49 -9.91
C ALA A 170 -5.37 -14.16 -10.23
N SER A 171 -4.44 -14.21 -9.27
CA SER A 171 -3.18 -14.93 -9.40
C SER A 171 -3.38 -16.43 -9.62
N ASP A 172 -4.32 -17.06 -8.90
CA ASP A 172 -4.67 -18.47 -9.09
C ASP A 172 -5.27 -18.73 -10.48
N ALA A 173 -6.14 -17.84 -10.96
CA ALA A 173 -6.69 -17.93 -12.31
C ALA A 173 -5.60 -17.78 -13.38
N LEU A 174 -4.66 -16.86 -13.21
CA LEU A 174 -3.51 -16.71 -14.10
C LEU A 174 -2.61 -17.96 -14.08
N ALA A 175 -2.35 -18.52 -12.91
CA ALA A 175 -1.57 -19.75 -12.77
C ALA A 175 -2.24 -20.94 -13.47
N GLN A 176 -3.57 -21.06 -13.37
CA GLN A 176 -4.34 -22.08 -14.11
C GLN A 176 -4.26 -21.91 -15.63
N LEU A 177 -4.04 -20.68 -16.11
CA LEU A 177 -3.83 -20.37 -17.53
C LEU A 177 -2.36 -20.45 -17.95
N GLY A 178 -1.44 -20.85 -17.06
CA GLY A 178 0.00 -20.91 -17.32
C GLY A 178 0.68 -19.54 -17.42
N LEU A 179 0.02 -18.48 -16.94
CA LEU A 179 0.52 -17.11 -16.97
C LEU A 179 1.24 -16.73 -15.67
N PRO A 180 2.18 -15.76 -15.71
CA PRO A 180 2.85 -15.29 -14.51
C PRO A 180 1.86 -14.73 -13.48
N THR A 181 1.99 -15.16 -12.24
CA THR A 181 1.23 -14.61 -11.10
C THR A 181 1.61 -13.15 -10.85
N LEU A 182 0.68 -12.36 -10.32
CA LEU A 182 0.94 -10.98 -9.94
C LEU A 182 1.97 -10.96 -8.79
N ARG A 183 3.17 -10.44 -9.06
CA ARG A 183 4.23 -10.23 -8.06
C ARG A 183 4.46 -8.74 -7.86
N VAL A 184 4.88 -8.36 -6.66
CA VAL A 184 5.39 -7.01 -6.37
C VAL A 184 6.53 -6.70 -7.36
N PRO A 185 6.51 -5.56 -8.08
CA PRO A 185 7.64 -5.13 -8.88
C PRO A 185 8.86 -5.00 -7.96
N MET A 186 9.92 -5.75 -8.25
CA MET A 186 11.19 -5.60 -7.55
C MET A 186 11.64 -4.14 -7.70
N PRO A 187 11.98 -3.44 -6.60
CA PRO A 187 12.50 -2.09 -6.73
C PRO A 187 13.73 -2.13 -7.65
N PRO A 188 13.94 -1.13 -8.52
CA PRO A 188 15.08 -1.12 -9.41
C PRO A 188 16.34 -1.21 -8.54
N SER A 189 17.13 -2.27 -8.75
CA SER A 189 18.49 -2.32 -8.24
C SER A 189 19.18 -1.06 -8.73
N ILE A 190 19.52 -0.18 -7.81
CA ILE A 190 20.35 0.98 -8.09
C ILE A 190 21.72 0.38 -8.33
N ASP A 191 22.01 -0.01 -9.57
CA ASP A 191 23.36 -0.33 -9.98
C ASP A 191 24.17 0.94 -9.71
N HIS A 192 24.96 0.91 -8.64
CA HIS A 192 26.01 1.88 -8.43
C HIS A 192 26.93 1.76 -9.63
N VAL A 193 26.71 2.62 -10.62
CA VAL A 193 27.68 2.96 -11.66
C VAL A 193 28.87 3.53 -10.93
N ARG A 194 29.75 2.63 -10.50
CA ARG A 194 31.08 2.94 -10.01
C ARG A 194 31.81 3.49 -11.22
N GLY A 195 31.98 4.82 -11.24
CA GLY A 195 32.62 5.52 -12.34
C GLY A 195 33.95 4.88 -12.69
N SER A 196 33.99 4.23 -13.86
CA SER A 196 35.23 3.93 -14.56
C SER A 196 35.75 5.24 -15.14
N GLY A 197 36.45 6.00 -14.30
CA GLY A 197 37.36 7.04 -14.73
C GLY A 197 38.77 6.46 -14.74
N ASP A 198 39.22 6.01 -15.91
CA ASP A 198 40.65 6.03 -16.25
C ASP A 198 40.94 7.36 -16.94
N PRO A 199 42.09 7.99 -16.68
CA PRO A 199 43.20 7.73 -17.58
C PRO A 199 44.59 7.67 -16.91
N ASP A 200 45.39 6.71 -17.38
CA ASP A 200 46.74 6.84 -17.94
C ASP A 200 47.75 7.79 -17.26
N GLU A 201 48.82 7.24 -16.66
CA GLU A 201 50.21 7.69 -16.88
C GLU A 201 51.26 6.78 -16.20
N GLY A 202 52.02 6.04 -17.02
CA GLY A 202 53.49 6.04 -16.96
C GLY A 202 54.26 5.02 -16.09
N PRO A 203 55.50 4.67 -16.46
CA PRO A 203 55.97 3.28 -16.49
C PRO A 203 57.01 2.93 -15.40
N GLY A 204 57.08 1.64 -15.04
CA GLY A 204 58.07 1.07 -14.12
C GLY A 204 58.48 -0.32 -14.59
N ASP A 205 59.74 -0.41 -14.99
CA ASP A 205 60.40 -1.49 -15.72
C ASP A 205 60.79 -2.69 -14.82
N ALA A 206 61.02 -3.81 -15.51
CA ALA A 206 61.93 -4.92 -15.20
C ALA A 206 61.53 -6.10 -14.28
N SER A 207 61.54 -7.26 -14.96
CA SER A 207 62.12 -8.55 -14.54
C SER A 207 61.40 -9.38 -13.47
N GLY A 208 61.20 -10.68 -13.64
CA GLY A 208 61.68 -11.63 -14.63
C GLY A 208 61.28 -13.06 -14.21
N ASP A 209 61.50 -13.97 -15.15
CA ASP A 209 61.48 -15.43 -15.06
C ASP A 209 60.14 -16.18 -14.96
N ALA A 210 59.97 -17.01 -15.99
CA ALA A 210 58.96 -18.04 -16.18
C ALA A 210 59.47 -19.40 -15.64
N PRO A 211 58.91 -20.53 -16.11
CA PRO A 211 57.74 -21.26 -15.59
C PRO A 211 58.17 -22.58 -14.90
N ASP A 212 57.23 -23.40 -14.41
CA ASP A 212 57.15 -24.84 -14.72
C ASP A 212 56.30 -25.71 -13.75
N LYS A 213 55.54 -26.64 -14.37
CA LYS A 213 55.08 -28.00 -13.95
C LYS A 213 53.83 -28.09 -13.06
N GLU A 214 52.72 -28.71 -13.49
CA GLU A 214 52.47 -30.13 -13.86
C GLU A 214 52.27 -31.05 -12.64
N GLY A 215 51.15 -31.79 -12.63
CA GLY A 215 50.72 -32.74 -11.59
C GLY A 215 49.25 -32.51 -11.20
N ASP A 216 48.24 -33.21 -11.76
CA ASP A 216 47.87 -34.62 -11.47
C ASP A 216 47.50 -34.75 -9.97
N ASP A 217 46.35 -35.26 -9.54
CA ASP A 217 45.57 -36.39 -10.05
C ASP A 217 44.23 -36.47 -9.26
N ALA A 218 43.25 -37.15 -9.87
CA ALA A 218 42.06 -37.85 -9.33
C ALA A 218 41.11 -37.20 -8.28
#